data_AF-A0A935FYR6-F1
#
_entry.id   AF-A0A935FYR6-F1
#
_cell.length_a   1.000
_cell.length_b   1.000
_cell.length_c   1.000
_cell.angle_alpha   90.00
_cell.angle_beta   90.00
_cell.angle_gamma   90.00
#
_symmetry.space_group_name_H-M   'P 1'
#
loop_
_entity.id
_entity.type
_entity.pdbx_description
1 polymer ?
#
loop_
_entity_poly.entity_id
_entity_poly.type
_entity_poly.pdbx_seq_one_letter_code
_entity_poly.pdbx_strand_id
1 'polypeptide(L)'
;MTYDFALKQEVALLGGVALYIDHLVDNQRMQENNFLAYKFFRDWHLDSNGADIFTYRGVPFGFAFRLQIWNDYISYVRNRICLERLRELHFEQLFVGTEIGFVESILGEMELPFSPVERQASHSAETYFFPVFRWMDEKIRTRKLKQMFRDTVTAVQGIVMSRVDRLLGRGQMPGVFVQEYYPTRDLLQRLKRDADTRLVLAHFSWSKEFLKYFTERPIPVWGRLENYQDTANRLMLHFQEQRCCKLILANGVDISDSAVGIIEQRVLGQITETLRALDCVIRYLDKNPIKLAILIANIGLIATLVDCVCRARGVPSYLIINGFMSGEFLDESKYASTINAYSASIKENYFRGMDNVVCLGDPRMDLYASEHTPRSINRATPTVTIGTSAYSPIDLNSYVAVEFEFMNDVLSALRIVKEQEQPCGLLSR
;
A
#
# COMPACT_ATOMS: atom_id res chain seq x y z
N MET A 1 -20.50 -19.79 -6.73
CA MET A 1 -19.37 -19.11 -6.05
C MET A 1 -19.70 -17.64 -5.95
N THR A 2 -19.24 -16.93 -4.92
CA THR A 2 -19.64 -15.53 -4.68
C THR A 2 -18.56 -14.75 -3.93
N TYR A 3 -18.62 -13.42 -3.96
CA TYR A 3 -17.94 -12.54 -3.00
C TYR A 3 -18.85 -12.16 -1.82
N ASP A 4 -20.15 -12.34 -2.00
CA ASP A 4 -21.21 -11.84 -1.13
C ASP A 4 -21.54 -12.85 -0.03
N PHE A 5 -21.38 -12.42 1.22
CA PHE A 5 -21.70 -13.20 2.41
C PHE A 5 -23.18 -13.57 2.50
N ALA A 6 -24.09 -12.63 2.22
CA ALA A 6 -25.52 -12.85 2.30
C ALA A 6 -25.98 -13.86 1.25
N LEU A 7 -25.48 -13.75 0.01
CA LEU A 7 -25.79 -14.71 -1.04
C LEU A 7 -25.29 -16.13 -0.69
N LYS A 8 -24.09 -16.23 -0.10
CA LYS A 8 -23.58 -17.53 0.37
C LYS A 8 -24.51 -18.16 1.41
N GLN A 9 -24.97 -17.37 2.38
CA GLN A 9 -25.90 -17.82 3.43
C GLN A 9 -27.26 -18.23 2.85
N GLU A 10 -27.82 -17.44 1.94
CA GLU A 10 -29.10 -17.74 1.30
C GLU A 10 -29.05 -19.06 0.53
N VAL A 11 -28.01 -19.28 -0.27
CA VAL A 11 -27.82 -20.55 -1.00
C VAL A 11 -27.69 -21.73 -0.02
N ALA A 12 -26.94 -21.55 1.07
CA ALA A 12 -26.77 -22.59 2.09
C ALA A 12 -28.10 -22.92 2.80
N LEU A 13 -28.92 -21.92 3.12
CA LEU A 13 -30.25 -22.08 3.73
C LEU A 13 -31.23 -22.81 2.80
N LEU A 14 -31.09 -22.64 1.49
CA LEU A 14 -31.86 -23.36 0.48
C LEU A 14 -31.34 -24.79 0.24
N GLY A 15 -30.32 -25.25 1.00
CA GLY A 15 -29.72 -26.58 0.87
C GLY A 15 -28.67 -26.70 -0.23
N GLY A 16 -28.26 -25.58 -0.84
CA GLY A 16 -27.20 -25.52 -1.83
C GLY A 16 -25.80 -25.42 -1.23
N VAL A 17 -24.78 -25.54 -2.08
CA VAL A 17 -23.37 -25.35 -1.71
C VAL A 17 -22.86 -24.05 -2.32
N ALA A 18 -22.34 -23.16 -1.47
CA ALA A 18 -21.74 -21.90 -1.89
C ALA A 18 -20.35 -21.69 -1.27
N LEU A 19 -19.41 -21.28 -2.11
CA LEU A 19 -18.01 -21.00 -1.75
C LEU A 19 -17.64 -19.58 -2.16
N TYR A 20 -16.65 -19.00 -1.46
CA TYR A 20 -16.08 -17.72 -1.84
C TYR A 20 -15.09 -17.85 -2.98
N ILE A 21 -15.26 -17.02 -4.00
CA ILE A 21 -14.45 -17.08 -5.22
C ILE A 21 -12.98 -16.69 -4.99
N ASP A 22 -12.70 -15.86 -3.99
CA ASP A 22 -11.37 -15.42 -3.57
C ASP A 22 -10.81 -16.25 -2.40
N HIS A 23 -11.46 -17.39 -2.11
CA HIS A 23 -11.06 -18.33 -1.06
C HIS A 23 -11.35 -19.80 -1.48
N LEU A 24 -11.05 -20.14 -2.73
CA LEU A 24 -11.21 -21.51 -3.27
C LEU A 24 -9.99 -22.41 -3.03
N VAL A 25 -8.90 -21.83 -2.51
CA VAL A 25 -7.62 -22.49 -2.29
C VAL A 25 -7.30 -22.47 -0.81
N ASP A 26 -6.71 -23.56 -0.32
CA ASP A 26 -6.32 -23.69 1.08
C ASP A 26 -5.21 -22.68 1.47
N ASN A 27 -5.16 -22.37 2.77
CA ASN A 27 -4.24 -21.36 3.30
C ASN A 27 -2.76 -21.69 3.07
N GLN A 28 -2.38 -22.97 3.04
CA GLN A 28 -0.98 -23.35 2.84
C GLN A 28 -0.55 -23.00 1.41
N ARG A 29 -1.34 -23.41 0.41
CA ARG A 29 -1.05 -23.09 -0.99
C ARG A 29 -1.18 -21.60 -1.29
N MET A 30 -2.11 -20.89 -0.65
CA MET A 30 -2.19 -19.44 -0.74
C MET A 30 -0.95 -18.76 -0.14
N GLN A 31 -0.42 -19.30 0.96
CA GLN A 31 0.81 -18.80 1.56
C GLN A 31 2.05 -19.05 0.70
N GLU A 32 2.17 -20.21 0.04
CA GLU A 32 3.23 -20.45 -0.95
C GLU A 32 3.16 -19.43 -2.10
N ASN A 33 1.95 -19.16 -2.60
CA ASN A 33 1.75 -18.15 -3.63
C ASN A 33 2.00 -16.72 -3.14
N ASN A 34 1.82 -16.41 -1.84
CA ASN A 34 2.23 -15.12 -1.29
C ASN A 34 3.73 -14.91 -1.54
N PHE A 35 4.58 -15.89 -1.24
CA PHE A 35 6.02 -15.76 -1.49
C PHE A 35 6.35 -15.60 -2.99
N LEU A 36 5.68 -16.35 -3.87
CA LEU A 36 5.89 -16.27 -5.31
C LEU A 36 5.46 -14.90 -5.87
N ALA A 37 4.29 -14.42 -5.47
CA ALA A 37 3.76 -13.13 -5.88
C ALA A 37 4.66 -11.99 -5.40
N TYR A 38 5.07 -12.00 -4.14
CA TYR A 38 5.90 -10.93 -3.60
C TYR A 38 7.34 -10.93 -4.11
N LYS A 39 7.88 -12.11 -4.44
CA LYS A 39 9.17 -12.19 -5.15
C LYS A 39 9.07 -11.51 -6.52
N PHE A 40 8.05 -11.83 -7.30
CA PHE A 40 7.81 -11.15 -8.57
C PHE A 40 7.58 -9.65 -8.39
N PHE A 41 6.76 -9.27 -7.40
CA PHE A 41 6.44 -7.87 -7.10
C PHE A 41 7.62 -7.03 -6.64
N ARG A 42 8.66 -7.67 -6.08
CA ARG A 42 9.94 -7.03 -5.77
C ARG A 42 10.79 -6.85 -7.03
N ASP A 43 10.82 -7.86 -7.90
CA ASP A 43 11.82 -7.99 -8.97
C ASP A 43 11.31 -7.59 -10.36
N TRP A 44 10.02 -7.29 -10.53
CA TRP A 44 9.38 -7.06 -11.85
C TRP A 44 10.08 -5.99 -12.70
N HIS A 45 10.68 -4.99 -12.04
CA HIS A 45 11.31 -3.84 -12.67
C HIS A 45 12.81 -4.03 -12.97
N LEU A 46 13.35 -5.21 -12.67
CA LEU A 46 14.77 -5.54 -12.86
C LEU A 46 15.01 -6.26 -14.19
N ASP A 47 16.16 -5.99 -14.80
CA ASP A 47 16.68 -6.72 -15.95
C ASP A 47 17.37 -8.02 -15.54
N SER A 48 17.92 -8.75 -16.51
CA SER A 48 18.64 -10.01 -16.27
C SER A 48 19.93 -9.87 -15.46
N ASN A 49 20.46 -8.66 -15.32
CA ASN A 49 21.64 -8.34 -14.50
C ASN A 49 21.26 -7.86 -13.09
N GLY A 50 19.96 -7.76 -12.78
CA GLY A 50 19.46 -7.20 -11.53
C GLY A 50 19.50 -5.67 -11.48
N ALA A 51 19.68 -4.99 -12.62
CA ALA A 51 19.61 -3.55 -12.72
C ALA A 51 18.17 -3.06 -12.92
N ASP A 52 17.81 -1.93 -12.31
CA ASP A 52 16.49 -1.33 -12.48
C ASP A 52 16.33 -0.75 -13.89
N ILE A 53 15.38 -1.29 -14.65
CA ILE A 53 15.09 -0.86 -16.02
C ILE A 53 14.61 0.60 -16.04
N PHE A 54 13.88 1.01 -14.99
CA PHE A 54 13.44 2.40 -14.82
C PHE A 54 14.55 3.21 -14.17
N THR A 55 15.49 3.67 -15.00
CA THR A 55 16.58 4.55 -14.57
C THR A 55 16.52 5.90 -15.27
N TYR A 56 16.51 6.99 -14.51
CA TYR A 56 16.53 8.35 -15.03
C TYR A 56 17.66 9.17 -14.39
N ARG A 57 18.56 9.71 -15.22
CA ARG A 57 19.74 10.48 -14.80
C ARG A 57 20.58 9.78 -13.71
N GLY A 58 20.74 8.46 -13.85
CA GLY A 58 21.50 7.62 -12.92
C GLY A 58 20.75 7.27 -11.62
N VAL A 59 19.44 7.54 -11.54
CA VAL A 59 18.61 7.19 -10.39
C VAL A 59 17.63 6.07 -10.78
N PRO A 60 17.80 4.86 -10.22
CA PRO A 60 16.80 3.79 -10.23
C PRO A 60 15.51 4.19 -9.53
N PHE A 61 14.37 4.04 -10.19
CA PHE A 61 13.07 4.45 -9.64
C PHE A 61 11.91 3.50 -9.93
N GLY A 62 12.13 2.28 -10.45
CA GLY A 62 11.07 1.30 -10.69
C GLY A 62 10.29 0.97 -9.42
N PHE A 63 11.01 0.89 -8.30
CA PHE A 63 10.44 0.74 -6.95
C PHE A 63 9.40 1.82 -6.57
N ALA A 64 9.45 3.02 -7.17
CA ALA A 64 8.52 4.10 -6.86
C ALA A 64 7.09 3.83 -7.33
N PHE A 65 6.90 2.93 -8.29
CA PHE A 65 5.57 2.56 -8.78
C PHE A 65 4.84 1.60 -7.87
N ARG A 66 5.52 0.98 -6.92
CA ARG A 66 5.03 -0.17 -6.14
C ARG A 66 3.66 0.08 -5.51
N LEU A 67 3.47 1.20 -4.83
CA LEU A 67 2.18 1.54 -4.18
C LEU A 67 1.01 1.64 -5.19
N GLN A 68 1.30 2.04 -6.42
CA GLN A 68 0.29 2.28 -7.46
C GLN A 68 -0.17 0.99 -8.14
N ILE A 69 0.69 -0.03 -8.16
CA ILE A 69 0.39 -1.35 -8.74
C ILE A 69 -0.06 -2.38 -7.70
N TRP A 70 0.31 -2.20 -6.43
CA TRP A 70 0.19 -3.23 -5.39
C TRP A 70 -1.17 -3.90 -5.30
N ASN A 71 -2.23 -3.11 -5.09
CA ASN A 71 -3.57 -3.65 -4.88
C ASN A 71 -4.06 -4.40 -6.12
N ASP A 72 -3.90 -3.81 -7.31
CA ASP A 72 -4.45 -4.37 -8.54
C ASP A 72 -3.72 -5.66 -8.92
N TYR A 73 -2.40 -5.67 -8.75
CA TYR A 73 -1.56 -6.83 -8.94
C TYR A 73 -1.94 -7.97 -8.00
N ILE A 74 -2.01 -7.74 -6.68
CA ILE A 74 -2.34 -8.79 -5.71
C ILE A 74 -3.78 -9.28 -5.89
N SER A 75 -4.71 -8.38 -6.22
CA SER A 75 -6.11 -8.75 -6.50
C SER A 75 -6.23 -9.65 -7.72
N TYR A 76 -5.47 -9.36 -8.79
CA TYR A 76 -5.34 -10.22 -9.96
C TYR A 76 -4.78 -11.58 -9.59
N VAL A 77 -3.63 -11.63 -8.91
CA VAL A 77 -2.98 -12.89 -8.53
C VAL A 77 -3.92 -13.74 -7.66
N ARG A 78 -4.60 -13.16 -6.67
CA ARG A 78 -5.57 -13.88 -5.82
C ARG A 78 -6.66 -14.54 -6.64
N ASN A 79 -7.30 -13.76 -7.51
CA ASN A 79 -8.40 -14.24 -8.35
C ASN A 79 -7.92 -15.30 -9.32
N ARG A 80 -6.78 -15.07 -9.97
CA ARG A 80 -6.16 -16.00 -10.91
C ARG A 80 -5.90 -17.35 -10.26
N ILE A 81 -5.31 -17.38 -9.06
CA ILE A 81 -5.04 -18.60 -8.29
C ILE A 81 -6.34 -19.33 -7.94
N CYS A 82 -7.36 -18.61 -7.47
CA CYS A 82 -8.61 -19.24 -7.08
C CYS A 82 -9.41 -19.76 -8.28
N LEU A 83 -9.47 -19.00 -9.37
CA LEU A 83 -10.17 -19.39 -10.59
C LEU A 83 -9.49 -20.57 -11.29
N GLU A 84 -8.17 -20.74 -11.17
CA GLU A 84 -7.47 -21.94 -11.64
C GLU A 84 -8.04 -23.24 -11.07
N ARG A 85 -8.66 -23.21 -9.88
CA ARG A 85 -9.37 -24.39 -9.32
C ARG A 85 -10.51 -24.87 -10.20
N LEU A 86 -11.11 -24.00 -11.01
CA LEU A 86 -12.22 -24.36 -11.89
C LEU A 86 -11.82 -25.35 -12.97
N ARG A 87 -10.54 -25.35 -13.40
CA ARG A 87 -10.03 -26.34 -14.36
C ARG A 87 -10.06 -27.77 -13.83
N GLU A 88 -10.11 -27.92 -12.51
CA GLU A 88 -10.15 -29.22 -11.83
C GLU A 88 -11.58 -29.66 -11.50
N LEU A 89 -12.59 -28.82 -11.77
CA LEU A 89 -13.99 -29.12 -11.50
C LEU A 89 -14.69 -29.64 -12.76
N HIS A 90 -15.65 -30.54 -12.57
CA HIS A 90 -16.56 -30.97 -13.62
C HIS A 90 -17.90 -30.26 -13.47
N PHE A 91 -18.32 -29.55 -14.52
CA PHE A 91 -19.60 -28.86 -14.59
C PHE A 91 -20.08 -28.82 -16.05
N GLU A 92 -21.40 -28.76 -16.26
CA GLU A 92 -22.00 -28.69 -17.59
C GLU A 92 -21.87 -27.28 -18.19
N GLN A 93 -22.12 -26.24 -17.38
CA GLN A 93 -22.08 -24.85 -17.81
C GLN A 93 -21.63 -23.95 -16.65
N LEU A 94 -20.78 -22.97 -16.95
CA LEU A 94 -20.35 -21.93 -16.02
C LEU A 94 -21.11 -20.64 -16.32
N PHE A 95 -21.85 -20.15 -15.34
CA PHE A 95 -22.54 -18.86 -15.42
C PHE A 95 -21.80 -17.81 -14.59
N VAL A 96 -21.64 -16.61 -15.14
CA VAL A 96 -20.92 -15.52 -14.48
C VAL A 96 -21.76 -14.26 -14.53
N GLY A 97 -22.07 -13.71 -13.35
CA GLY A 97 -22.75 -12.43 -13.22
C GLY A 97 -21.96 -11.52 -12.29
N THR A 98 -21.03 -10.74 -12.82
CA THR A 98 -20.35 -9.68 -12.06
C THR A 98 -20.60 -8.31 -12.68
N GLU A 99 -20.52 -7.25 -11.87
CA GLU A 99 -20.68 -5.88 -12.36
C GLU A 99 -19.39 -5.30 -12.97
N ILE A 100 -18.23 -5.81 -12.55
CA ILE A 100 -16.91 -5.20 -12.85
C ILE A 100 -16.23 -5.89 -14.05
N GLY A 101 -16.67 -7.10 -14.44
CA GLY A 101 -16.10 -7.82 -15.59
C GLY A 101 -14.74 -8.46 -15.31
N PHE A 102 -14.24 -8.37 -14.07
CA PHE A 102 -12.89 -8.81 -13.71
C PHE A 102 -12.74 -10.34 -13.66
N VAL A 103 -13.79 -11.04 -13.23
CA VAL A 103 -13.80 -12.51 -13.23
C VAL A 103 -13.86 -13.01 -14.66
N GLU A 104 -14.71 -12.39 -15.48
CA GLU A 104 -14.89 -12.65 -16.90
C GLU A 104 -13.60 -12.44 -17.68
N SER A 105 -12.83 -11.38 -17.41
CA SER A 105 -11.54 -11.15 -18.06
C SER A 105 -10.54 -12.26 -17.74
N ILE A 106 -10.46 -12.69 -16.48
CA ILE A 106 -9.56 -13.78 -16.08
C ILE A 106 -10.00 -15.11 -16.68
N LEU A 107 -11.30 -15.42 -16.70
CA LEU A 107 -11.82 -16.63 -17.35
C LEU A 107 -11.55 -16.63 -18.86
N GLY A 108 -11.64 -15.46 -19.50
CA GLY A 108 -11.26 -15.27 -20.90
C GLY A 108 -9.78 -15.56 -21.15
N GLU A 109 -8.88 -15.03 -20.31
CA GLU A 109 -7.44 -15.35 -20.35
C GLU A 109 -7.17 -16.84 -20.13
N MET A 110 -7.99 -17.49 -19.31
CA MET A 110 -7.93 -18.92 -19.05
C MET A 110 -8.50 -19.78 -20.17
N GLU A 111 -9.12 -19.18 -21.20
CA GLU A 111 -9.88 -19.91 -22.22
C GLU A 111 -10.97 -20.82 -21.60
N LEU A 112 -11.50 -20.45 -20.43
CA LEU A 112 -12.59 -21.17 -19.79
C LEU A 112 -13.93 -20.63 -20.31
N PRO A 113 -14.76 -21.46 -20.96
CA PRO A 113 -16.03 -21.01 -21.48
C PRO A 113 -16.99 -20.67 -20.34
N PHE A 114 -17.65 -19.52 -20.45
CA PHE A 114 -18.68 -19.10 -19.52
C PHE A 114 -19.83 -18.40 -20.25
N SER A 115 -20.99 -18.38 -19.59
CA SER A 115 -22.19 -17.67 -20.05
C SER A 115 -22.44 -16.47 -19.13
N PRO A 116 -22.37 -15.23 -19.65
CA PRO A 116 -22.65 -14.06 -18.83
C PRO A 116 -24.13 -14.03 -18.44
N VAL A 117 -24.40 -13.60 -17.21
CA VAL A 117 -25.76 -13.40 -16.68
C VAL A 117 -26.05 -11.91 -16.67
N GLU A 118 -26.98 -11.47 -17.50
CA GLU A 118 -27.39 -10.06 -17.55
C GLU A 118 -28.23 -9.68 -16.32
N ARG A 119 -27.99 -8.47 -15.82
CA ARG A 119 -28.78 -7.91 -14.73
C ARG A 119 -30.21 -7.63 -15.22
N GLN A 120 -31.19 -8.32 -14.65
CA GLN A 120 -32.60 -7.98 -14.89
C GLN A 120 -32.97 -6.72 -14.11
N ALA A 121 -33.48 -5.70 -14.82
CA ALA A 121 -33.81 -4.39 -14.25
C ALA A 121 -35.02 -4.38 -13.29
N SER A 122 -35.75 -5.49 -13.16
CA SER A 122 -37.11 -5.54 -12.58
C SER A 122 -37.17 -5.78 -11.07
N HIS A 123 -36.08 -6.16 -10.39
CA HIS A 123 -36.09 -6.37 -8.94
C HIS A 123 -34.85 -5.74 -8.27
N SER A 124 -35.04 -4.58 -7.65
CA SER A 124 -34.05 -4.01 -6.73
C SER A 124 -34.20 -4.68 -5.36
N ALA A 125 -33.73 -5.92 -5.25
CA ALA A 125 -33.39 -6.42 -3.91
C ALA A 125 -32.23 -5.55 -3.39
N GLU A 126 -32.33 -5.06 -2.15
CA GLU A 126 -31.23 -4.37 -1.50
C GLU A 126 -30.10 -5.39 -1.29
N THR A 127 -29.06 -5.33 -2.13
CA THR A 127 -27.84 -6.13 -1.95
C THR A 127 -26.85 -5.34 -1.11
N TYR A 128 -26.28 -6.00 -0.10
CA TYR A 128 -25.25 -5.41 0.76
C TYR A 128 -23.86 -5.78 0.22
N PHE A 129 -23.43 -5.12 -0.87
CA PHE A 129 -22.10 -5.29 -1.43
C PHE A 129 -21.22 -4.07 -1.10
N PHE A 130 -20.10 -4.29 -0.40
CA PHE A 130 -19.10 -3.24 -0.18
C PHE A 130 -18.06 -3.27 -1.32
N PRO A 131 -17.98 -2.23 -2.16
CA PRO A 131 -17.06 -2.21 -3.30
C PRO A 131 -15.63 -1.88 -2.84
N VAL A 132 -14.97 -2.84 -2.16
CA VAL A 132 -13.67 -2.63 -1.51
C VAL A 132 -12.60 -2.14 -2.48
N PHE A 133 -12.57 -2.68 -3.70
CA PHE A 133 -11.60 -2.32 -4.73
C PHE A 133 -11.78 -0.87 -5.20
N ARG A 134 -13.02 -0.42 -5.40
CA ARG A 134 -13.33 0.97 -5.76
C ARG A 134 -12.94 1.92 -4.64
N TRP A 135 -13.30 1.58 -3.39
CA TRP A 135 -12.97 2.40 -2.24
C TRP A 135 -11.45 2.55 -2.05
N MET A 136 -10.71 1.46 -2.22
CA MET A 136 -9.25 1.46 -2.17
C MET A 136 -8.63 2.32 -3.26
N ASP A 137 -9.14 2.18 -4.49
CA ASP A 137 -8.68 2.98 -5.62
C ASP A 137 -8.89 4.48 -5.39
N GLU A 138 -10.10 4.85 -4.97
CA GLU A 138 -10.46 6.23 -4.65
C GLU A 138 -9.57 6.83 -3.55
N LYS A 139 -9.11 6.04 -2.56
CA LYS A 139 -8.21 6.49 -1.49
C LYS A 139 -6.78 6.73 -1.96
N ILE A 140 -6.27 5.91 -2.87
CA ILE A 140 -4.90 6.04 -3.39
C ILE A 140 -4.83 7.14 -4.45
N ARG A 141 -5.88 7.31 -5.25
CA ARG A 141 -5.82 8.05 -6.52
C ARG A 141 -6.65 9.36 -6.56
N THR A 142 -7.19 9.84 -5.44
CA THR A 142 -7.96 11.12 -5.46
C THR A 142 -7.06 12.35 -5.71
N ARG A 143 -7.19 12.97 -6.89
CA ARG A 143 -6.70 14.33 -7.15
C ARG A 143 -7.82 15.35 -6.95
N LYS A 144 -7.97 15.86 -5.72
CA LYS A 144 -8.90 16.96 -5.45
C LYS A 144 -8.30 18.29 -5.94
N LEU A 145 -9.13 19.22 -6.41
CA LEU A 145 -8.70 20.58 -6.81
C LEU A 145 -7.89 21.30 -5.73
N LYS A 146 -8.25 21.09 -4.45
CA LYS A 146 -7.50 21.59 -3.28
C LYS A 146 -6.05 21.11 -3.25
N GLN A 147 -5.80 19.87 -3.70
CA GLN A 147 -4.46 19.29 -3.75
C GLN A 147 -3.62 19.96 -4.85
N MET A 148 -4.20 20.15 -6.04
CA MET A 148 -3.53 20.86 -7.15
C MET A 148 -3.14 22.30 -6.79
N PHE A 149 -4.01 23.02 -6.07
CA PHE A 149 -3.68 24.36 -5.59
C PHE A 149 -2.52 24.35 -4.58
N ARG A 150 -2.56 23.42 -3.62
CA ARG A 150 -1.48 23.24 -2.63
C ARG A 150 -0.15 22.96 -3.32
N ASP A 151 -0.14 22.12 -4.35
CA ASP A 151 1.08 21.74 -5.06
C ASP A 151 1.69 22.94 -5.80
N THR A 152 0.85 23.80 -6.40
CA THR A 152 1.30 25.06 -7.02
C THR A 152 1.93 26.01 -6.00
N VAL A 153 1.29 26.22 -4.84
CA VAL A 153 1.84 27.07 -3.77
C VAL A 153 3.17 26.52 -3.25
N THR A 154 3.25 25.19 -3.09
CA THR A 154 4.45 24.47 -2.67
C THR A 154 5.60 24.65 -3.67
N ALA A 155 5.29 24.58 -4.97
CA ALA A 155 6.28 24.78 -6.02
C ALA A 155 6.86 26.20 -6.00
N VAL A 156 6.02 27.22 -5.92
CA VAL A 156 6.45 28.63 -5.90
C VAL A 156 7.29 28.93 -4.66
N GLN A 157 6.81 28.55 -3.48
CA GLN A 157 7.51 28.82 -2.22
C GLN A 157 8.83 28.04 -2.12
N GLY A 158 8.89 26.78 -2.56
CA GLY A 158 10.13 26.00 -2.56
C GLY A 158 11.23 26.62 -3.44
N ILE A 159 10.87 27.20 -4.60
CA ILE A 159 11.81 27.94 -5.45
C ILE A 159 12.34 29.18 -4.72
N VAL A 160 11.43 30.00 -4.18
CA VAL A 160 11.77 31.26 -3.51
C VAL A 160 12.69 30.99 -2.33
N MET A 161 12.33 30.04 -1.47
CA MET A 161 13.09 29.73 -0.26
C MET A 161 14.45 29.11 -0.55
N SER A 162 14.59 28.28 -1.59
CA SER A 162 15.91 27.76 -2.00
C SER A 162 16.86 28.88 -2.44
N ARG A 163 16.34 29.94 -3.06
CA ARG A 163 17.15 31.13 -3.40
C ARG A 163 17.51 31.93 -2.15
N VAL A 164 16.57 32.12 -1.23
CA VAL A 164 16.81 32.81 0.05
C VAL A 164 17.86 32.10 0.89
N ASP A 165 17.79 30.78 1.03
CA ASP A 165 18.77 30.02 1.82
C ASP A 165 20.18 30.14 1.25
N ARG A 166 20.32 30.20 -0.07
CA ARG A 166 21.60 30.42 -0.74
C ARG A 166 22.17 31.81 -0.44
N LEU A 167 21.31 32.83 -0.41
CA LEU A 167 21.70 34.20 -0.03
C LEU A 167 22.10 34.31 1.45
N LEU A 168 21.45 33.53 2.32
CA LEU A 168 21.71 33.50 3.77
C LEU A 168 22.81 32.52 4.20
N GLY A 169 23.52 31.87 3.26
CA GLY A 169 24.59 30.91 3.57
C GLY A 169 24.13 29.59 4.21
N ARG A 170 22.82 29.38 4.38
CA ARG A 170 22.23 28.17 5.00
C ARG A 170 22.39 26.90 4.17
N GLY A 171 22.88 27.01 2.94
CA GLY A 171 23.20 25.88 2.07
C GLY A 171 24.38 25.02 2.55
N GLN A 172 25.17 25.49 3.53
CA GLN A 172 26.31 24.74 4.08
C GLN A 172 25.93 23.76 5.20
N MET A 173 24.75 23.91 5.80
CA MET A 173 24.32 23.04 6.90
C MET A 173 23.92 21.65 6.37
N PRO A 174 24.21 20.56 7.12
CA PRO A 174 23.77 19.22 6.76
C PRO A 174 22.24 19.16 6.65
N GLY A 175 21.75 18.75 5.48
CA GLY A 175 20.32 18.57 5.25
C GLY A 175 19.82 17.23 5.79
N VAL A 176 18.69 17.23 6.50
CA VAL A 176 17.98 16.01 6.91
C VAL A 176 16.60 16.03 6.29
N PHE A 177 16.29 15.03 5.47
CA PHE A 177 14.94 14.84 4.95
C PHE A 177 14.10 14.09 5.97
N VAL A 178 12.87 14.53 6.20
CA VAL A 178 11.91 13.82 7.05
C VAL A 178 10.56 13.71 6.37
N GLN A 179 10.06 12.50 6.25
CA GLN A 179 8.67 12.23 5.88
C GLN A 179 7.78 12.50 7.09
N GLU A 180 6.89 13.50 7.02
CA GLU A 180 5.94 13.76 8.11
C GLU A 180 4.81 12.72 8.11
N TYR A 181 4.50 12.19 9.29
CA TYR A 181 3.31 11.39 9.56
C TYR A 181 2.86 11.62 11.00
N TYR A 182 1.59 11.42 11.33
CA TYR A 182 1.14 11.48 12.71
C TYR A 182 1.63 10.24 13.46
N PRO A 183 2.61 10.36 14.38
CA PRO A 183 2.67 11.37 15.43
C PRO A 183 4.00 12.15 15.44
N THR A 184 4.82 12.09 14.38
CA THR A 184 6.22 12.57 14.38
C THR A 184 6.37 14.09 14.41
N ARG A 185 5.29 14.83 14.73
CA ARG A 185 5.30 16.29 14.82
C ARG A 185 6.28 16.81 15.86
N ASP A 186 6.34 16.18 17.03
CA ASP A 186 7.24 16.62 18.09
C ASP A 186 8.71 16.36 17.72
N LEU A 187 8.98 15.24 17.05
CA LEU A 187 10.29 14.96 16.47
C LEU A 187 10.68 16.04 15.44
N LEU A 188 9.75 16.41 14.54
CA LEU A 188 9.96 17.48 13.58
C LEU A 188 10.21 18.83 14.26
N GLN A 189 9.47 19.16 15.33
CA GLN A 189 9.67 20.41 16.07
C GLN A 189 11.04 20.45 16.76
N ARG A 190 11.49 19.33 17.33
CA ARG A 190 12.84 19.23 17.92
C ARG A 190 13.91 19.43 16.85
N LEU A 191 13.80 18.77 15.71
CA LEU A 191 14.73 18.94 14.58
C LEU A 191 14.71 20.37 14.00
N LYS A 192 13.55 21.04 13.97
CA LYS A 192 13.46 22.45 13.52
C LYS A 192 14.19 23.43 14.44
N ARG A 193 14.34 23.11 15.72
CA ARG A 193 15.01 23.97 16.71
C ARG A 193 16.52 23.74 16.74
N ASP A 194 16.99 22.66 16.13
CA ASP A 194 18.41 22.38 15.99
C ASP A 194 19.04 23.36 14.98
N ALA A 195 19.96 24.20 15.45
CA ALA A 195 20.61 25.23 14.64
C ALA A 195 21.64 24.64 13.65
N ASP A 196 22.08 23.40 13.88
CA ASP A 196 23.16 22.76 13.11
C ASP A 196 22.62 21.92 11.94
N THR A 197 21.30 21.79 11.79
CA THR A 197 20.69 20.99 10.74
C THR A 197 19.68 21.76 9.90
N ARG A 198 19.59 21.41 8.61
CA ARG A 198 18.59 21.95 7.69
C ARG A 198 17.51 20.91 7.44
N LEU A 199 16.30 21.15 7.95
CA LEU A 199 15.16 20.26 7.71
C LEU A 199 14.62 20.41 6.28
N VAL A 200 14.47 19.28 5.57
CA VAL A 200 13.83 19.18 4.25
C VAL A 200 12.59 18.30 4.37
N LEU A 201 11.48 18.73 3.75
CA LEU A 201 10.21 18.01 3.81
C LEU A 201 9.71 17.70 2.40
N ALA A 202 8.88 16.66 2.24
CA ALA A 202 8.22 16.36 0.97
C ALA A 202 7.16 17.41 0.62
N HIS A 203 6.43 17.88 1.62
CA HIS A 203 5.37 18.88 1.53
C HIS A 203 5.40 19.80 2.74
N PHE A 204 4.63 20.88 2.71
CA PHE A 204 4.38 21.67 3.93
C PHE A 204 3.78 20.82 5.03
N SER A 205 4.17 21.12 6.26
CA SER A 205 3.63 20.42 7.39
C SER A 205 2.17 20.77 7.66
N TRP A 206 1.50 19.88 8.38
CA TRP A 206 0.11 20.05 8.80
C TRP A 206 -0.04 21.09 9.93
N SER A 207 1.04 21.75 10.37
CA SER A 207 0.99 22.80 11.38
C SER A 207 0.10 23.98 10.93
N LYS A 208 -0.61 24.61 11.87
CA LYS A 208 -1.46 25.79 11.56
C LYS A 208 -0.69 27.11 11.54
N GLU A 209 0.60 27.08 11.86
CA GLU A 209 1.43 28.28 12.04
C GLU A 209 1.80 28.91 10.70
N PHE A 210 1.60 30.22 10.56
CA PHE A 210 1.96 30.94 9.32
C PHE A 210 3.47 31.03 9.11
N LEU A 211 4.26 31.04 10.20
CA LEU A 211 5.72 31.06 10.15
C LEU A 211 6.31 29.84 9.42
N LYS A 212 5.55 28.74 9.31
CA LYS A 212 5.98 27.53 8.59
C LYS A 212 6.32 27.80 7.13
N TYR A 213 5.64 28.77 6.49
CA TYR A 213 5.92 29.14 5.09
C TYR A 213 7.29 29.80 4.91
N PHE A 214 7.90 30.28 5.99
CA PHE A 214 9.24 30.88 5.98
C PHE A 214 10.32 29.94 6.50
N THR A 215 9.96 28.93 7.30
CA THR A 215 10.92 27.98 7.90
C THR A 215 10.99 26.64 7.18
N GLU A 216 9.91 26.19 6.55
CA GLU A 216 9.85 24.89 5.89
C GLU A 216 10.35 24.96 4.45
N ARG A 217 10.96 23.86 4.01
CA ARG A 217 11.56 23.69 2.69
C ARG A 217 10.96 22.47 2.01
N PRO A 218 9.77 22.59 1.42
CA PRO A 218 9.21 21.50 0.63
C PRO A 218 9.94 21.38 -0.70
N ILE A 219 10.00 20.17 -1.25
CA ILE A 219 10.58 19.94 -2.58
C ILE A 219 9.58 20.45 -3.63
N PRO A 220 9.98 21.44 -4.44
CA PRO A 220 9.09 22.03 -5.42
C PRO A 220 9.01 21.15 -6.68
N VAL A 221 7.79 20.91 -7.18
CA VAL A 221 7.54 20.11 -8.39
C VAL A 221 6.88 21.01 -9.44
N TRP A 222 7.52 21.13 -10.60
CA TRP A 222 7.06 22.01 -11.69
C TRP A 222 7.35 21.38 -13.06
N GLY A 223 7.05 22.11 -14.13
CA GLY A 223 7.33 21.69 -15.49
C GLY A 223 6.13 21.05 -16.18
N ARG A 224 6.25 20.93 -17.50
CA ARG A 224 5.24 20.38 -18.42
C ARG A 224 5.43 18.87 -18.55
N LEU A 225 4.34 18.10 -18.55
CA LEU A 225 4.40 16.63 -18.64
C LEU A 225 4.89 16.17 -20.02
N GLU A 226 4.56 16.94 -21.04
CA GLU A 226 4.91 16.69 -22.45
C GLU A 226 6.43 16.57 -22.64
N ASN A 227 7.21 17.31 -21.85
CA ASN A 227 8.68 17.27 -21.88
C ASN A 227 9.26 15.91 -21.49
N TYR A 228 8.48 15.04 -20.86
CA TYR A 228 8.91 13.73 -20.37
C TYR A 228 8.33 12.58 -21.19
N GLN A 229 7.49 12.85 -22.20
CA GLN A 229 6.79 11.81 -22.96
C GLN A 229 7.75 10.89 -23.73
N ASP A 230 8.74 11.45 -24.42
CA ASP A 230 9.72 10.65 -25.18
C ASP A 230 10.56 9.76 -24.27
N THR A 231 10.92 10.28 -23.08
CA THR A 231 11.65 9.49 -22.08
C THR A 231 10.78 8.37 -21.51
N ALA A 232 9.51 8.65 -21.22
CA ALA A 232 8.55 7.66 -20.78
C ALA A 232 8.38 6.54 -21.82
N ASN A 233 8.15 6.89 -23.09
CA ASN A 233 7.99 5.92 -24.17
C ASN A 233 9.21 5.02 -24.31
N ARG A 234 10.42 5.59 -24.25
CA ARG A 234 11.67 4.83 -24.32
C ARG A 234 11.84 3.89 -23.13
N LEU A 235 11.53 4.34 -21.91
CA LEU A 235 11.61 3.49 -20.72
C LEU A 235 10.61 2.33 -20.78
N MET A 236 9.39 2.58 -21.27
CA MET A 236 8.39 1.53 -21.46
C MET A 236 8.81 0.52 -22.52
N LEU A 237 9.39 0.97 -23.64
CA LEU A 237 9.93 0.07 -24.66
C LEU A 237 11.07 -0.79 -24.08
N HIS A 238 12.02 -0.18 -23.36
CA HIS A 238 13.08 -0.93 -22.68
C HIS A 238 12.53 -1.94 -21.68
N PHE A 239 11.49 -1.57 -20.93
CA PHE A 239 10.82 -2.49 -20.01
C PHE A 239 10.24 -3.71 -20.74
N GLN A 240 9.55 -3.50 -21.86
CA GLN A 240 9.00 -4.58 -22.68
C GLN A 240 10.09 -5.50 -23.27
N GLU A 241 11.23 -4.93 -23.65
CA GLU A 241 12.35 -5.68 -24.24
C GLU A 241 13.22 -6.42 -23.22
N GLN A 242 13.39 -5.86 -22.01
CA GLN A 242 14.40 -6.33 -21.05
C GLN A 242 13.81 -7.07 -19.84
N ARG A 243 12.49 -6.98 -19.61
CA ARG A 243 11.84 -7.71 -18.51
C ARG A 243 12.15 -9.20 -18.60
N CYS A 244 12.59 -9.79 -17.50
CA CYS A 244 12.91 -11.21 -17.42
C CYS A 244 12.26 -11.93 -16.23
N CYS A 245 11.62 -11.19 -15.32
CA CYS A 245 11.00 -11.76 -14.14
C CYS A 245 9.79 -12.62 -14.51
N LYS A 246 9.66 -13.78 -13.85
CA LYS A 246 8.57 -14.73 -14.07
C LYS A 246 7.73 -14.92 -12.82
N LEU A 247 6.43 -15.06 -13.01
CA LEU A 247 5.46 -15.43 -11.99
C LEU A 247 4.82 -16.77 -12.35
N ILE A 248 5.42 -17.83 -11.86
CA ILE A 248 4.88 -19.19 -11.94
C ILE A 248 4.20 -19.48 -10.62
N LEU A 249 2.91 -19.77 -10.66
CA LEU A 249 2.11 -20.11 -9.49
C LEU A 249 2.51 -21.46 -8.91
N ALA A 250 2.13 -21.73 -7.66
CA ALA A 250 2.40 -23.01 -7.00
C ALA A 250 1.78 -24.23 -7.74
N ASN A 251 0.81 -24.01 -8.63
CA ASN A 251 0.23 -25.04 -9.49
C ASN A 251 0.98 -25.24 -10.82
N GLY A 252 2.07 -24.52 -11.07
CA GLY A 252 2.85 -24.58 -12.30
C GLY A 252 2.36 -23.67 -13.43
N VAL A 253 1.24 -22.96 -13.26
CA VAL A 253 0.73 -22.04 -14.28
C VAL A 253 1.57 -20.77 -14.30
N ASP A 254 2.10 -20.43 -15.48
CA ASP A 254 2.80 -19.17 -15.72
C ASP A 254 1.78 -18.06 -15.99
N ILE A 255 1.78 -17.02 -15.15
CA ILE A 255 0.88 -15.86 -15.26
C ILE A 255 1.67 -14.57 -15.49
N SER A 256 2.93 -14.68 -15.92
CA SER A 256 3.86 -13.55 -16.03
C SER A 256 3.33 -12.45 -16.93
N ASP A 257 2.88 -12.77 -18.14
CA ASP A 257 2.47 -11.75 -19.11
C ASP A 257 1.22 -11.00 -18.68
N SER A 258 0.21 -11.70 -18.13
CA SER A 258 -0.98 -11.04 -17.60
C SER A 258 -0.66 -10.17 -16.38
N ALA A 259 0.18 -10.66 -15.45
CA ALA A 259 0.64 -9.87 -14.31
C ALA A 259 1.40 -8.61 -14.75
N VAL A 260 2.27 -8.73 -15.76
CA VAL A 260 2.97 -7.59 -16.38
C VAL A 260 1.96 -6.65 -17.04
N GLY A 261 0.94 -7.15 -17.73
CA GLY A 261 -0.09 -6.33 -18.36
C GLY A 261 -0.79 -5.40 -17.37
N ILE A 262 -1.14 -5.90 -16.18
CA ILE A 262 -1.69 -5.09 -15.08
C ILE A 262 -0.71 -4.01 -14.63
N ILE A 263 0.57 -4.35 -14.50
CA ILE A 263 1.62 -3.41 -14.11
C ILE A 263 1.82 -2.33 -15.18
N GLU A 264 1.97 -2.72 -16.46
CA GLU A 264 2.19 -1.81 -17.58
C GLU A 264 1.08 -0.77 -17.69
N GLN A 265 -0.18 -1.19 -17.61
CA GLN A 265 -1.33 -0.29 -17.67
C GLN A 265 -1.24 0.81 -16.62
N ARG A 266 -0.80 0.47 -15.40
CA ARG A 266 -0.64 1.43 -14.30
C ARG A 266 0.60 2.30 -14.46
N VAL A 267 1.74 1.73 -14.85
CA VAL A 267 2.97 2.49 -15.07
C VAL A 267 2.79 3.50 -16.20
N LEU A 268 2.18 3.10 -17.31
CA LEU A 268 1.88 3.98 -18.45
C LEU A 268 1.06 5.21 -18.04
N GLY A 269 0.07 5.04 -17.16
CA GLY A 269 -0.79 6.13 -16.70
C GLY A 269 -0.09 7.20 -15.85
N GLN A 270 1.13 6.95 -15.36
CA GLN A 270 1.77 7.79 -14.35
C GLN A 270 3.27 8.04 -14.55
N ILE A 271 3.92 7.38 -15.51
CA ILE A 271 5.37 7.46 -15.71
C ILE A 271 5.83 8.89 -16.02
N THR A 272 5.08 9.67 -16.80
CA THR A 272 5.44 11.06 -17.14
C THR A 272 5.39 11.97 -15.91
N GLU A 273 4.38 11.82 -15.05
CA GLU A 273 4.30 12.55 -13.79
C GLU A 273 5.44 12.14 -12.84
N THR A 274 5.73 10.85 -12.77
CA THR A 274 6.80 10.30 -11.93
C THR A 274 8.16 10.83 -12.38
N LEU A 275 8.44 10.85 -13.69
CA LEU A 275 9.66 11.42 -14.26
C LEU A 275 9.79 12.92 -13.99
N ARG A 276 8.70 13.69 -14.14
CA ARG A 276 8.69 15.11 -13.81
C ARG A 276 9.02 15.37 -12.34
N ALA A 277 8.39 14.61 -11.46
CA ALA A 277 8.64 14.70 -10.02
C ALA A 277 10.09 14.31 -9.69
N LEU A 278 10.59 13.22 -10.27
CA LEU A 278 11.96 12.75 -10.06
C LEU A 278 13.00 13.77 -10.55
N ASP A 279 12.83 14.34 -11.73
CA ASP A 279 13.73 15.37 -12.25
C ASP A 279 13.76 16.61 -11.34
N CYS A 280 12.61 17.02 -10.79
CA CYS A 280 12.55 18.10 -9.81
C CYS A 280 13.28 17.73 -8.51
N VAL A 281 13.07 16.53 -7.99
CA VAL A 281 13.75 16.02 -6.78
C VAL A 281 15.27 15.97 -7.00
N ILE A 282 15.74 15.40 -8.12
CA ILE A 282 17.17 15.35 -8.47
C ILE A 282 17.76 16.76 -8.50
N ARG A 283 17.16 17.68 -9.28
CA ARG A 283 17.65 19.07 -9.40
C ARG A 283 17.67 19.80 -8.06
N TYR A 284 16.70 19.52 -7.19
CA TYR A 284 16.64 20.13 -5.86
C TYR A 284 17.75 19.57 -4.96
N LEU A 285 17.88 18.24 -4.86
CA LEU A 285 18.84 17.59 -3.97
C LEU A 285 20.29 17.76 -4.43
N ASP A 286 20.56 17.80 -5.74
CA ASP A 286 21.90 18.11 -6.27
C ASP A 286 22.38 19.51 -5.83
N LYS A 287 21.44 20.45 -5.63
CA LYS A 287 21.74 21.83 -5.16
C LYS A 287 21.65 21.98 -3.65
N ASN A 288 20.96 21.06 -2.98
CA ASN A 288 20.67 21.11 -1.56
C ASN A 288 20.91 19.73 -0.94
N PRO A 289 22.18 19.25 -0.89
CA PRO A 289 22.47 17.89 -0.50
C PRO A 289 21.92 17.56 0.90
N ILE A 290 21.43 16.34 1.03
CA ILE A 290 20.97 15.76 2.29
C ILE A 290 21.96 14.68 2.73
N LYS A 291 22.07 14.52 4.05
CA LYS A 291 22.99 13.59 4.72
C LYS A 291 22.27 12.44 5.42
N LEU A 292 20.95 12.55 5.57
CA LEU A 292 20.09 11.52 6.13
C LEU A 292 18.68 11.67 5.57
N ALA A 293 18.05 10.54 5.23
CA ALA A 293 16.63 10.46 4.91
C ALA A 293 15.87 9.69 6.00
N ILE A 294 15.02 10.38 6.75
CA ILE A 294 14.13 9.78 7.75
C ILE A 294 12.80 9.51 7.09
N LEU A 295 12.48 8.23 6.94
CA LEU A 295 11.26 7.73 6.33
C LEU A 295 10.39 7.09 7.40
N ILE A 296 9.09 7.10 7.18
CA ILE A 296 8.11 6.48 8.07
C ILE A 296 7.49 5.24 7.40
N ALA A 297 7.28 5.33 6.09
CA ALA A 297 6.89 4.21 5.26
C ALA A 297 7.26 4.55 3.82
N ASN A 298 7.33 3.54 2.96
CA ASN A 298 7.40 3.77 1.53
C ASN A 298 6.02 4.17 0.96
N ILE A 299 5.49 5.31 1.42
CA ILE A 299 4.17 5.83 1.08
C ILE A 299 4.30 7.28 0.59
N GLY A 300 3.75 7.53 -0.59
CA GLY A 300 3.70 8.85 -1.20
C GLY A 300 4.87 9.09 -2.17
N LEU A 301 4.52 9.51 -3.39
CA LEU A 301 5.44 9.62 -4.52
C LEU A 301 6.72 10.39 -4.19
N ILE A 302 6.62 11.59 -3.60
CA ILE A 302 7.79 12.44 -3.34
C ILE A 302 8.74 11.83 -2.32
N ALA A 303 8.23 11.23 -1.24
CA ALA A 303 9.08 10.59 -0.23
C ALA A 303 9.84 9.40 -0.83
N THR A 304 9.16 8.58 -1.63
CA THR A 304 9.78 7.45 -2.33
C THR A 304 10.83 7.91 -3.35
N LEU A 305 10.55 8.97 -4.12
CA LEU A 305 11.52 9.50 -5.09
C LEU A 305 12.73 10.14 -4.40
N VAL A 306 12.55 10.81 -3.25
CA VAL A 306 13.68 11.29 -2.44
C VAL A 306 14.54 10.13 -1.98
N ASP A 307 13.94 9.05 -1.48
CA ASP A 307 14.66 7.85 -1.08
C ASP A 307 15.43 7.21 -2.26
N CYS A 308 14.81 7.08 -3.44
CA CYS A 308 15.49 6.64 -4.66
C CYS A 308 16.75 7.47 -4.96
N VAL A 309 16.64 8.80 -4.92
CA VAL A 309 17.79 9.69 -5.14
C VAL A 309 18.83 9.52 -4.03
N CYS A 310 18.42 9.43 -2.76
CA CYS A 310 19.33 9.22 -1.63
C CYS A 310 20.17 7.95 -1.81
N ARG A 311 19.51 6.82 -2.09
CA ARG A 311 20.18 5.53 -2.31
C ARG A 311 21.17 5.60 -3.46
N ALA A 312 20.76 6.20 -4.59
CA ALA A 312 21.63 6.40 -5.75
C ALA A 312 22.85 7.29 -5.46
N ARG A 313 22.79 8.12 -4.41
CA ARG A 313 23.89 8.99 -3.95
C ARG A 313 24.62 8.46 -2.71
N GLY A 314 24.29 7.26 -2.22
CA GLY A 314 24.89 6.70 -1.01
C GLY A 314 24.53 7.45 0.28
N VAL A 315 23.41 8.18 0.29
CA VAL A 315 22.90 8.85 1.49
C VAL A 315 22.14 7.82 2.34
N PRO A 316 22.47 7.67 3.65
CA PRO A 316 21.82 6.69 4.50
C PRO A 316 20.35 7.05 4.76
N SER A 317 19.52 6.02 4.94
CA SER A 317 18.12 6.14 5.32
C SER A 317 17.83 5.52 6.68
N TYR A 318 16.97 6.18 7.45
CA TYR A 318 16.44 5.71 8.72
C TYR A 318 14.93 5.53 8.59
N LEU A 319 14.46 4.28 8.63
CA LEU A 319 13.04 3.96 8.50
C LEU A 319 12.43 3.76 9.89
N ILE A 320 11.60 4.71 10.31
CA ILE A 320 10.70 4.56 11.46
C ILE A 320 9.50 3.81 10.95
N ILE A 321 9.44 2.50 11.15
CA ILE A 321 8.36 1.72 10.56
C ILE A 321 7.02 2.29 11.00
N ASN A 322 6.06 2.34 10.09
CA ASN A 322 4.66 2.62 10.36
C ASN A 322 3.84 1.90 9.28
N GLY A 323 3.54 0.63 9.53
CA GLY A 323 2.88 -0.19 8.51
C GLY A 323 2.65 -1.64 8.91
N PHE A 324 1.89 -2.31 8.05
CA PHE A 324 1.43 -3.69 8.14
C PHE A 324 2.60 -4.67 7.99
N MET A 325 3.29 -4.96 9.09
CA MET A 325 4.29 -6.04 9.16
C MET A 325 3.61 -7.37 9.49
N SER A 326 2.63 -7.75 8.68
CA SER A 326 1.73 -8.88 8.99
C SER A 326 2.22 -10.22 8.42
N GLY A 327 3.06 -10.21 7.39
CA GLY A 327 3.49 -11.42 6.67
C GLY A 327 4.98 -11.48 6.42
N GLU A 328 5.55 -12.68 6.47
CA GLU A 328 6.99 -12.91 6.23
C GLU A 328 7.40 -12.68 4.77
N PHE A 329 6.44 -12.82 3.85
CA PHE A 329 6.58 -12.59 2.41
C PHE A 329 6.67 -11.10 2.02
N LEU A 330 6.33 -10.20 2.94
CA LEU A 330 6.40 -8.76 2.75
C LEU A 330 7.84 -8.24 2.90
N ASP A 331 8.18 -7.19 2.15
CA ASP A 331 9.54 -6.62 2.09
C ASP A 331 9.58 -5.10 1.88
N GLU A 332 8.43 -4.42 1.91
CA GLU A 332 8.31 -2.97 1.72
C GLU A 332 9.06 -2.14 2.77
N SER A 333 9.51 -2.75 3.87
CA SER A 333 10.27 -2.09 4.93
C SER A 333 11.72 -2.61 5.06
N LYS A 334 12.17 -3.53 4.19
CA LYS A 334 13.45 -4.26 4.33
C LYS A 334 14.60 -3.69 3.49
N TYR A 335 14.65 -2.38 3.29
CA TYR A 335 15.61 -1.75 2.36
C TYR A 335 16.43 -0.60 2.95
N ALA A 336 16.06 -0.06 4.13
CA ALA A 336 16.70 1.13 4.68
C ALA A 336 18.05 0.83 5.36
N SER A 337 18.92 1.83 5.44
CA SER A 337 20.24 1.67 6.09
C SER A 337 20.13 1.36 7.58
N THR A 338 19.12 1.88 8.25
CA THR A 338 18.78 1.56 9.63
C THR A 338 17.27 1.59 9.79
N ILE A 339 16.73 0.66 10.57
CA ILE A 339 15.28 0.46 10.71
C ILE A 339 14.92 0.45 12.20
N ASN A 340 13.92 1.24 12.60
CA ASN A 340 13.32 1.14 13.92
C ASN A 340 12.12 0.21 13.91
N ALA A 341 12.28 -0.95 14.55
CA ALA A 341 11.20 -1.87 14.88
C ALA A 341 10.50 -1.52 16.19
N TYR A 342 9.20 -1.75 16.24
CA TYR A 342 8.40 -1.48 17.43
C TYR A 342 8.63 -2.50 18.56
N SER A 343 9.18 -3.68 18.27
CA SER A 343 9.48 -4.70 19.26
C SER A 343 10.51 -5.70 18.77
N ALA A 344 11.13 -6.43 19.71
CA ALA A 344 12.00 -7.56 19.40
C ALA A 344 11.28 -8.64 18.60
N SER A 345 10.00 -8.92 18.90
CA SER A 345 9.19 -9.89 18.16
C SER A 345 9.09 -9.55 16.67
N ILE A 346 8.91 -8.28 16.32
CA ILE A 346 8.88 -7.82 14.92
C ILE A 346 10.25 -8.00 14.27
N LYS A 347 11.34 -7.67 14.99
CA LYS A 347 12.71 -7.89 14.51
C LYS A 347 12.97 -9.36 14.18
N GLU A 348 12.58 -10.28 15.05
CA GLU A 348 12.80 -11.71 14.82
C GLU A 348 11.88 -12.29 13.74
N ASN A 349 10.58 -11.94 13.75
CA ASN A 349 9.61 -12.59 12.87
C ASN A 349 9.53 -11.98 11.47
N TYR A 350 9.36 -10.65 11.36
CA TYR A 350 9.24 -9.98 10.06
C TYR A 350 10.62 -9.72 9.44
N PHE A 351 11.56 -9.17 10.23
CA PHE A 351 12.90 -8.83 9.75
C PHE A 351 13.92 -9.96 9.81
N ARG A 352 13.58 -11.11 10.41
CA ARG A 352 14.48 -12.27 10.49
C ARG A 352 15.83 -11.96 11.12
N GLY A 353 15.84 -11.09 12.13
CA GLY A 353 17.05 -10.77 12.88
C GLY A 353 18.03 -9.86 12.15
N MET A 354 17.64 -9.19 11.05
CA MET A 354 18.50 -8.24 10.31
C MET A 354 19.26 -7.28 11.25
N ASP A 355 20.58 -7.16 11.04
CA ASP A 355 21.50 -6.42 11.92
C ASP A 355 21.22 -4.91 11.98
N ASN A 356 20.73 -4.35 10.87
CA ASN A 356 20.38 -2.94 10.75
C ASN A 356 19.03 -2.58 11.39
N VAL A 357 18.41 -3.51 12.13
CA VAL A 357 17.14 -3.30 12.83
C VAL A 357 17.38 -3.08 14.33
N VAL A 358 16.94 -1.93 14.82
CA VAL A 358 16.94 -1.54 16.24
C VAL A 358 15.51 -1.55 16.78
N CYS A 359 15.33 -1.86 18.07
CA CYS A 359 14.01 -1.92 18.69
C CYS A 359 13.83 -0.75 19.67
N LEU A 360 13.29 0.37 19.20
CA LEU A 360 13.08 1.57 20.03
C LEU A 360 11.61 1.80 20.42
N GLY A 361 10.71 0.94 19.96
CA GLY A 361 9.27 1.08 20.20
C GLY A 361 8.56 1.91 19.14
N ASP A 362 7.23 1.97 19.26
CA ASP A 362 6.37 2.77 18.41
C ASP A 362 6.26 4.20 18.97
N PRO A 363 6.77 5.24 18.27
CA PRO A 363 6.69 6.61 18.76
C PRO A 363 5.26 7.14 18.89
N ARG A 364 4.23 6.45 18.37
CA ARG A 364 2.80 6.74 18.64
C ARG A 364 2.41 6.47 20.07
N MET A 365 3.01 5.45 20.69
CA MET A 365 2.65 5.04 22.03
C MET A 365 3.12 6.05 23.08
N ASP A 366 4.19 6.79 22.82
CA ASP A 366 4.66 7.89 23.68
C ASP A 366 3.59 8.98 23.86
N LEU A 367 2.91 9.32 22.75
CA LEU A 367 1.80 10.28 22.76
C LEU A 367 0.57 9.69 23.46
N TYR A 368 0.18 8.46 23.10
CA TYR A 368 -1.00 7.82 23.69
C TYR A 368 -0.90 7.63 25.20
N ALA A 369 0.28 7.28 25.70
CA ALA A 369 0.52 7.07 27.13
C ALA A 369 0.36 8.37 27.96
N SER A 370 0.61 9.53 27.36
CA SER A 370 0.53 10.82 28.04
C SER A 370 -0.82 11.53 27.89
N GLU A 371 -1.55 11.29 26.80
CA GLU A 371 -2.79 12.02 26.48
C GLU A 371 -4.09 11.35 26.98
N HIS A 372 -4.06 10.07 27.37
CA HIS A 372 -5.29 9.30 27.66
C HIS A 372 -5.42 8.92 29.14
N THR A 373 -6.50 9.40 29.77
CA THR A 373 -6.92 8.93 31.09
C THR A 373 -7.45 7.49 30.99
N PRO A 374 -7.07 6.58 31.91
CA PRO A 374 -7.63 5.23 31.95
C PRO A 374 -9.16 5.27 32.01
N ARG A 375 -9.83 4.50 31.14
CA ARG A 375 -11.30 4.41 31.15
C ARG A 375 -11.76 3.66 32.41
N SER A 376 -12.81 4.16 33.07
CA SER A 376 -13.48 3.45 34.16
C SER A 376 -14.18 2.19 33.63
N ILE A 377 -13.91 1.03 34.23
CA ILE A 377 -14.53 -0.25 33.81
C ILE A 377 -15.96 -0.32 34.35
N ASN A 378 -16.95 -0.31 33.46
CA ASN A 378 -18.35 -0.57 33.82
C ASN A 378 -18.63 -2.09 33.79
N ARG A 379 -18.87 -2.68 34.95
CA ARG A 379 -19.18 -4.12 35.10
C ARG A 379 -20.68 -4.43 35.16
N ALA A 380 -21.54 -3.43 35.33
CA ALA A 380 -22.99 -3.62 35.40
C ALA A 380 -23.61 -3.70 34.00
N THR A 381 -23.14 -2.84 33.08
CA THR A 381 -23.52 -2.84 31.67
C THR A 381 -22.24 -2.82 30.84
N PRO A 382 -21.56 -3.97 30.66
CA PRO A 382 -20.29 -4.00 29.97
C PRO A 382 -20.46 -3.62 28.50
N THR A 383 -19.61 -2.73 28.01
CA THR A 383 -19.44 -2.52 26.58
C THR A 383 -18.58 -3.66 26.04
N VAL A 384 -19.15 -4.47 25.15
CA VAL A 384 -18.39 -5.47 24.39
C VAL A 384 -17.78 -4.78 23.17
N THR A 385 -16.46 -4.63 23.17
CA THR A 385 -15.73 -4.15 22.00
C THR A 385 -15.34 -5.35 21.16
N ILE A 386 -15.84 -5.40 19.92
CA ILE A 386 -15.50 -6.44 18.95
C ILE A 386 -14.41 -5.87 18.04
N GLY A 387 -13.21 -6.43 18.13
CA GLY A 387 -12.14 -6.17 17.18
C GLY A 387 -12.19 -7.17 16.03
N THR A 388 -12.34 -6.70 14.80
CA THR A 388 -12.31 -7.55 13.60
C THR A 388 -10.95 -7.41 12.91
N SER A 389 -10.41 -8.53 12.39
CA SER A 389 -9.29 -8.45 11.45
C SER A 389 -9.86 -8.03 10.11
N ALA A 390 -9.48 -6.83 9.67
CA ALA A 390 -9.99 -6.30 8.41
C ALA A 390 -9.42 -7.06 7.20
N TYR A 391 -10.16 -7.07 6.09
CA TYR A 391 -9.67 -7.58 4.82
C TYR A 391 -8.34 -6.91 4.46
N SER A 392 -7.32 -7.75 4.23
CA SER A 392 -5.99 -7.32 3.79
C SER A 392 -5.88 -7.45 2.27
N PRO A 393 -5.80 -6.34 1.53
CA PRO A 393 -5.62 -6.38 0.07
C PRO A 393 -4.22 -6.82 -0.36
N ILE A 394 -3.32 -6.98 0.60
CA ILE A 394 -1.91 -7.32 0.38
C ILE A 394 -1.58 -8.74 0.88
N ASP A 395 -2.55 -9.48 1.41
CA ASP A 395 -2.36 -10.87 1.80
C ASP A 395 -3.30 -11.76 0.99
N LEU A 396 -2.75 -12.71 0.24
CA LEU A 396 -3.56 -13.65 -0.53
C LEU A 396 -4.48 -14.48 0.38
N ASN A 397 -4.08 -14.78 1.62
CA ASN A 397 -4.92 -15.52 2.59
C ASN A 397 -6.13 -14.73 3.09
N SER A 398 -6.17 -13.42 2.88
CA SER A 398 -7.34 -12.62 3.23
C SER A 398 -8.35 -12.63 2.08
N TYR A 399 -9.61 -12.92 2.40
CA TYR A 399 -10.75 -12.86 1.48
C TYR A 399 -11.73 -11.77 1.92
N VAL A 400 -12.50 -11.23 0.97
CA VAL A 400 -13.33 -10.02 1.17
C VAL A 400 -14.41 -10.23 2.23
N ALA A 401 -14.99 -11.43 2.30
CA ALA A 401 -16.11 -11.71 3.20
C ALA A 401 -15.71 -12.00 4.66
N VAL A 402 -14.42 -12.05 4.99
CA VAL A 402 -13.93 -12.51 6.31
C VAL A 402 -14.50 -11.71 7.48
N GLU A 403 -14.64 -10.39 7.31
CA GLU A 403 -15.20 -9.52 8.34
C GLU A 403 -16.69 -9.80 8.56
N PHE A 404 -17.44 -10.07 7.49
CA PHE A 404 -18.87 -10.33 7.55
C PHE A 404 -19.16 -11.69 8.20
N GLU A 405 -18.37 -12.72 7.89
CA GLU A 405 -18.47 -14.03 8.56
C GLU A 405 -18.19 -13.90 10.06
N PHE A 406 -17.07 -13.26 10.42
CA PHE A 406 -16.73 -13.07 11.81
C PHE A 406 -17.79 -12.27 12.58
N MET A 407 -18.30 -11.19 11.98
CA MET A 407 -19.37 -10.40 12.60
C MET A 407 -20.66 -11.22 12.75
N ASN A 408 -21.03 -12.03 11.76
CA ASN A 408 -22.20 -12.89 11.85
C ASN A 408 -22.05 -13.92 12.99
N ASP A 409 -20.88 -14.53 13.15
CA ASP A 409 -20.62 -15.50 14.21
C ASP A 409 -20.71 -14.86 15.59
N VAL A 410 -20.08 -13.70 15.78
CA VAL A 410 -20.10 -12.96 17.04
C VAL A 410 -21.53 -12.52 17.39
N LEU A 411 -22.25 -11.93 16.44
CA LEU A 411 -23.63 -11.48 16.67
C LEU A 411 -24.59 -12.65 16.92
N SER A 412 -24.39 -13.77 16.24
CA SER A 412 -25.16 -15.00 16.48
C SER A 412 -24.92 -15.55 17.88
N ALA A 413 -23.66 -15.58 18.33
CA ALA A 413 -23.31 -15.99 19.70
C ALA A 413 -23.93 -15.06 20.75
N LEU A 414 -23.84 -13.73 20.54
CA LEU A 414 -24.43 -12.74 21.43
C LEU A 414 -25.96 -12.85 21.48
N ARG A 415 -26.61 -13.18 20.35
CA ARG A 415 -28.05 -13.44 20.31
C ARG A 415 -28.42 -14.65 21.18
N ILE A 416 -27.67 -15.76 21.06
CA ILE A 416 -27.88 -16.96 21.88
C ILE A 416 -27.75 -16.63 23.37
N VAL A 417 -26.70 -15.91 23.77
CA VAL A 417 -26.49 -15.50 25.18
C VAL A 417 -27.66 -14.65 25.68
N LYS A 418 -28.13 -13.71 24.85
CA LYS A 418 -29.27 -12.86 25.18
C LYS A 418 -30.58 -13.66 25.34
N GLU A 419 -30.83 -14.63 24.47
CA GLU A 419 -32.04 -15.47 24.50
C GLU A 419 -32.05 -16.45 25.68
N GLN A 420 -30.88 -16.82 26.20
CA GLN A 420 -30.76 -17.76 27.33
C GLN A 420 -30.91 -17.10 28.72
N GLU A 421 -31.16 -15.79 28.81
CA GLU A 421 -31.26 -14.99 30.05
C GLU A 421 -30.12 -15.25 31.06
N GLN A 422 -28.96 -15.75 30.62
CA GLN A 422 -27.85 -16.00 31.53
C GLN A 422 -27.22 -14.67 31.95
N PRO A 423 -27.13 -14.36 33.27
CA PRO A 423 -26.41 -13.18 33.71
C PRO A 423 -24.94 -13.31 33.27
N CYS A 424 -24.38 -12.28 32.63
CA CYS A 424 -22.97 -12.16 32.23
C CYS A 424 -21.97 -12.15 33.42
N GLY A 425 -22.34 -12.70 34.58
CA GLY A 425 -21.55 -12.75 35.80
C GLY A 425 -20.42 -13.78 35.81
N LEU A 426 -20.19 -14.52 34.72
CA LEU A 426 -19.18 -15.60 34.67
C LEU A 426 -17.82 -15.21 34.07
N LEU A 427 -17.61 -13.95 33.67
CA LEU A 427 -16.29 -13.48 33.19
C LEU A 427 -15.39 -12.93 34.32
N SER A 428 -15.58 -13.41 35.55
CA SER A 428 -14.65 -13.18 36.66
C SER A 428 -13.69 -14.37 36.81
N ARG A 429 -12.69 -14.46 35.93
CA ARG A 429 -11.37 -15.01 36.28
C ARG A 429 -10.29 -14.19 35.62
#